data_AF-A0A285UEL5-F1
#
_entry.id   AF-A0A285UEL5-F1
#
_cell.length_a   1.000
_cell.length_b   1.000
_cell.length_c   1.000
_cell.angle_alpha   90.00
_cell.angle_beta   90.00
_cell.angle_gamma   90.00
#
_symmetry.space_group_name_H-M   'P 1'
#
loop_
_entity.id
_entity.type
_entity.pdbx_description
1 polymer ?
#
loop_
_entity_poly.entity_id
_entity_poly.type
_entity_poly.pdbx_seq_one_letter_code
_entity_poly.pdbx_strand_id
1 'polypeptide(L)' 'MKKITKNSIEYKRVEKNLTLENFSIDPIIANKAIEVVNSGQPITPKLIRDVLNNGKI' A
#
# COMPACT_ATOMS: atom_id res chain seq x y z
N MET A 1 4.50 12.88 8.79
CA MET A 1 3.66 11.75 9.26
C MET A 1 4.54 10.72 9.94
N LYS A 2 3.99 9.93 10.87
CA LYS A 2 4.68 8.73 11.39
C LYS A 2 4.83 7.72 10.26
N LYS A 3 5.92 6.94 10.25
CA LYS A 3 6.11 5.87 9.26
C LYS A 3 5.06 4.77 9.47
N ILE A 4 4.34 4.44 8.42
CA ILE A 4 3.41 3.32 8.32
C ILE A 4 4.23 2.02 8.32
N THR A 5 3.73 1.01 8.99
CA THR A 5 4.27 -0.36 8.96
C THR A 5 3.11 -1.34 8.91
N LYS A 6 3.36 -2.62 8.66
CA LYS A 6 2.30 -3.66 8.72
C LYS A 6 1.60 -3.73 10.08
N ASN A 7 2.28 -3.32 11.14
CA ASN A 7 1.73 -3.31 12.49
C ASN A 7 0.99 -2.02 12.86
N SER A 8 1.04 -1.00 11.99
CA SER A 8 0.39 0.28 12.25
C SER A 8 -1.14 0.15 12.16
N ILE A 9 -1.84 1.01 12.90
CA ILE A 9 -3.31 1.00 12.94
C ILE A 9 -3.88 1.31 11.56
N GLU A 10 -3.23 2.19 10.80
CA GLU A 10 -3.62 2.59 9.46
C GLU A 10 -3.58 1.40 8.49
N TYR A 11 -2.49 0.63 8.49
CA TYR A 11 -2.39 -0.56 7.64
C TYR A 11 -3.43 -1.61 8.03
N LYS A 12 -3.58 -1.89 9.33
CA LYS A 12 -4.58 -2.85 9.84
C LYS A 12 -6.01 -2.47 9.48
N ARG A 13 -6.32 -1.17 9.41
CA ARG A 13 -7.63 -0.69 8.95
C ARG A 13 -7.86 -1.00 7.47
N VAL A 14 -6.86 -0.77 6.62
CA VAL A 14 -6.95 -1.11 5.19
C VAL A 14 -7.12 -2.62 5.00
N GLU A 15 -6.30 -3.42 5.69
CA GLU A 15 -6.38 -4.88 5.63
C GLU A 15 -7.75 -5.40 6.08
N LYS A 16 -8.28 -4.89 7.21
CA LYS A 16 -9.63 -5.23 7.67
C LYS A 16 -10.70 -4.92 6.61
N ASN A 17 -10.63 -3.74 5.98
CA ASN A 17 -11.61 -3.33 4.99
C ASN A 17 -11.56 -4.21 3.73
N LEU A 18 -10.35 -4.58 3.26
CA LEU A 18 -10.21 -5.51 2.14
C LEU A 18 -10.85 -6.86 2.47
N THR A 19 -10.57 -7.41 3.65
CA THR A 19 -11.15 -8.70 4.09
C THR A 19 -12.67 -8.66 4.16
N LEU A 20 -13.26 -7.54 4.64
CA LEU A 20 -14.72 -7.37 4.67
C LEU A 20 -15.36 -7.40 3.28
N GLU A 21 -14.61 -6.98 2.26
CA GLU A 21 -15.00 -6.97 0.84
C GLU A 21 -14.56 -8.26 0.11
N ASN A 22 -14.13 -9.30 0.84
CA ASN A 22 -13.56 -10.54 0.28
C ASN A 22 -12.34 -10.33 -0.63
N PHE A 23 -11.58 -9.26 -0.40
CA PHE A 23 -10.30 -9.01 -1.05
C PHE A 23 -9.12 -9.37 -0.13
N SER A 24 -8.03 -9.81 -0.75
CA SER A 24 -6.73 -9.91 -0.11
C SER A 24 -5.72 -9.04 -0.86
N ILE A 25 -4.65 -8.64 -0.17
CA ILE A 25 -3.56 -7.89 -0.80
C ILE A 25 -2.33 -8.78 -0.94
N ASP A 26 -1.74 -8.76 -2.13
CA ASP A 26 -0.46 -9.42 -2.36
C ASP A 26 0.63 -8.81 -1.45
N PRO A 27 1.45 -9.61 -0.76
CA PRO A 27 2.46 -9.11 0.17
C PRO A 27 3.51 -8.16 -0.47
N ILE A 28 3.82 -8.35 -1.75
CA ILE A 28 4.77 -7.50 -2.49
C ILE A 28 4.11 -6.14 -2.76
N ILE A 29 2.85 -6.12 -3.22
CA ILE A 29 2.09 -4.87 -3.37
C ILE A 29 1.98 -4.15 -2.02
N ALA A 30 1.65 -4.86 -0.95
CA ALA A 30 1.50 -4.27 0.38
C ALA A 30 2.78 -3.57 0.85
N ASN A 31 3.94 -4.22 0.70
CA ASN A 31 5.23 -3.63 1.04
C ASN A 31 5.50 -2.35 0.22
N LYS A 32 5.24 -2.41 -1.08
CA LYS A 32 5.53 -1.27 -1.96
C LYS A 32 4.57 -0.10 -1.76
N ALA A 33 3.30 -0.38 -1.45
CA ALA A 33 2.35 0.64 -1.04
C ALA A 33 2.80 1.34 0.26
N ILE A 34 3.30 0.60 1.24
CA ILE A 34 3.88 1.17 2.48
C ILE A 34 5.08 2.06 2.15
N GLU A 35 6.00 1.62 1.28
CA GLU A 35 7.15 2.41 0.85
C GLU A 35 6.72 3.73 0.19
N VAL A 36 5.75 3.68 -0.73
CA VAL A 36 5.22 4.84 -1.43
C VAL A 36 4.59 5.84 -0.46
N VAL A 37 3.74 5.38 0.46
CA VAL A 37 3.12 6.26 1.46
C VAL A 37 4.19 6.88 2.37
N ASN A 38 5.18 6.10 2.79
CA ASN A 38 6.25 6.58 3.65
C ASN A 38 7.24 7.52 2.95
N SER A 39 7.31 7.49 1.61
CA SER A 39 8.16 8.41 0.83
C SER A 39 7.73 9.88 0.98
N GLY A 40 6.47 10.12 1.38
CA GLY A 40 5.89 11.45 1.47
C GLY A 40 5.66 12.14 0.12
N GLN A 41 5.93 11.44 -0.99
CA GLN A 41 5.64 11.96 -2.33
C GLN A 41 4.12 12.05 -2.55
N PRO A 42 3.66 13.02 -3.36
CA PRO A 42 2.26 13.08 -3.76
C PRO A 42 1.82 11.78 -4.44
N ILE A 43 0.78 11.15 -3.90
CA ILE A 43 0.21 9.92 -4.47
C ILE A 43 -0.61 10.32 -5.70
N THR A 44 -0.04 10.10 -6.89
CA THR A 44 -0.68 10.41 -8.18
C THR A 44 -0.98 9.13 -8.97
N PRO A 45 -1.94 9.16 -9.91
CA PRO A 45 -2.20 8.02 -10.79
C PRO A 45 -0.99 7.59 -11.62
N LYS A 46 -0.06 8.51 -11.91
CA LYS A 46 1.21 8.19 -12.58
C LYS A 46 2.11 7.37 -11.65
N LEU A 47 2.33 7.85 -10.42
CA LEU A 47 3.14 7.15 -9.43
C LEU A 47 2.62 5.73 -9.14
N ILE A 48 1.31 5.57 -8.99
CA ILE A 48 0.68 4.25 -8.77
C ILE A 48 0.99 3.31 -9.94
N ARG A 49 0.80 3.78 -11.19
CA ARG A 49 1.12 2.99 -12.40
C ARG A 49 2.60 2.61 -12.46
N ASP A 50 3.48 3.56 -12.20
CA ASP A 50 4.93 3.32 -12.23
C ASP A 50 5.34 2.28 -11.18
N VAL A 51 4.73 2.30 -10.00
CA VAL A 51 4.98 1.34 -8.92
C VAL A 51 4.50 -0.07 -9.29
N LEU A 52 3.31 -0.19 -9.87
CA LEU A 52 2.75 -1.48 -10.31
C LEU A 52 3.59 -2.07 -11.46
N ASN A 53 3.94 -1.25 -12.46
CA ASN A 53 4.75 -1.66 -13.60
C ASN A 53 6.18 -2.09 -13.19
N ASN A 54 6.80 -1.38 -12.24
CA ASN A 54 8.12 -1.72 -11.72
C ASN A 54 8.10 -2.86 -10.68
N GLY A 55 6.92 -3.29 -10.23
CA GLY A 55 6.73 -4.43 -9.34
C GLY A 55 6.44 -5.75 -10.06
N LYS A 56 6.22 -5.71 -11.39
CA LYS A 56 5.77 -6.82 -12.25
C LYS A 56 4.71 -7.71 -11.59
N ILE A 57 3.49 -7.17 -11.57
CA ILE A 57 2.20 -7.88 -11.61
C ILE A 57 1.53 -7.48 -12.91
#